data_AF-A0A7X3LIP7-F1
#
_entry.id   AF-A0A7X3LIP7-F1
#
_cell.length_a   1.000
_cell.length_b   1.000
_cell.length_c   1.000
_cell.angle_alpha   90.00
_cell.angle_beta   90.00
_cell.angle_gamma   90.00
#
_symmetry.space_group_name_H-M   'P 1'
#
loop_
_entity.id
_entity.type
_entity.pdbx_description
1 polymer ?
#
loop_
_entity_poly.entity_id
_entity_poly.type
_entity_poly.pdbx_seq_one_letter_code
_entity_poly.pdbx_strand_id
1 'polypeptide(L)'
;MFARVSFDDNQIVTRDELAHIEDYLCDEITYSELVEDNEGNVMEFYSWNHTYSKEEAEKEDSTKKLVRESNKVKLGSVKEYLSDVESLIKTFPKLKFKVRGMIQSSHSQMLNMVEQMKDIESKLTNALMNFNETIEFNQRCDVHIGNIGLLNINQLGYAVDKCTEELQDIISTGWRILAVCPQPDQRRPDYVLGRYNPEENGVVRCERF
;
A
#
# COMPACT_ATOMS: atom_id res chain seq x y z
N MET A 1 -6.47 7.24 -10.75
CA MET A 1 -6.31 7.47 -9.28
C MET A 1 -7.00 8.77 -8.87
N PHE A 2 -7.99 8.74 -7.97
CA PHE A 2 -8.69 9.96 -7.54
C PHE A 2 -7.98 10.68 -6.40
N ALA A 3 -7.80 11.98 -6.53
CA ALA A 3 -7.21 12.84 -5.52
C ALA A 3 -7.83 14.24 -5.54
N ARG A 4 -7.66 14.99 -4.46
CA ARG A 4 -7.96 16.42 -4.48
C ARG A 4 -6.79 17.15 -5.11
N VAL A 5 -7.06 17.99 -6.10
CA VAL A 5 -6.07 18.76 -6.84
C VAL A 5 -6.34 20.24 -6.65
N SER A 6 -5.28 21.03 -6.46
CA SER A 6 -5.35 22.50 -6.50
C SER A 6 -4.33 23.02 -7.49
N PHE A 7 -4.62 24.11 -8.19
CA PHE A 7 -3.69 24.69 -9.16
C PHE A 7 -2.49 25.36 -8.45
N ASP A 8 -1.37 25.47 -9.16
CA ASP A 8 -0.19 26.17 -8.65
C ASP A 8 -0.35 27.70 -8.74
N ASP A 9 0.31 28.43 -7.84
CA ASP A 9 0.02 29.85 -7.53
C ASP A 9 0.33 30.85 -8.66
N ASN A 10 0.90 30.41 -9.79
CA ASN A 10 1.33 31.26 -10.90
C ASN A 10 1.02 30.66 -12.28
N GLN A 11 -0.06 29.90 -12.37
CA GLN A 11 -0.41 29.25 -13.62
C GLN A 11 -1.23 30.16 -14.53
N ILE A 12 -0.76 30.35 -15.76
CA ILE A 12 -1.42 31.16 -16.79
C ILE A 12 -1.94 30.22 -17.88
N VAL A 13 -3.23 30.34 -18.20
CA VAL A 13 -3.91 29.59 -19.27
C VAL A 13 -4.67 30.56 -20.17
N THR A 14 -5.04 30.14 -21.38
CA THR A 14 -5.93 30.93 -22.23
C THR A 14 -7.38 30.80 -21.77
N ARG A 15 -8.27 31.73 -22.17
CA ARG A 15 -9.71 31.59 -21.88
C ARG A 15 -10.33 30.31 -22.45
N ASP A 16 -9.87 29.87 -23.62
CA ASP A 16 -10.33 28.61 -24.23
C ASP A 16 -9.90 27.38 -23.42
N GLU A 17 -8.66 27.39 -22.92
CA GLU A 17 -8.15 26.33 -22.03
C GLU A 17 -8.90 26.34 -20.70
N LEU A 18 -9.20 27.52 -20.13
CA LEU A 18 -10.00 27.65 -18.92
C LEU A 18 -11.37 26.97 -19.08
N ALA A 19 -12.11 27.31 -20.15
CA ALA A 19 -13.43 26.73 -20.39
C ALA A 19 -13.38 25.21 -20.52
N HIS A 20 -12.33 24.67 -21.16
CA HIS A 20 -12.14 23.23 -21.28
C HIS A 20 -11.78 22.56 -19.94
N ILE A 21 -11.05 23.25 -19.06
CA ILE A 21 -10.74 22.75 -17.71
C ILE A 21 -12.00 22.79 -16.82
N GLU A 22 -12.79 23.86 -16.89
CA GLU A 22 -14.06 23.99 -16.16
C GLU A 22 -15.07 22.92 -16.57
N ASP A 23 -15.18 22.63 -17.88
CA ASP A 23 -16.02 21.54 -18.40
C ASP A 23 -15.52 20.16 -17.91
N TYR A 24 -14.20 19.94 -17.92
CA TYR A 24 -13.62 18.68 -17.42
C TYR A 24 -13.81 18.48 -15.91
N LEU A 25 -13.65 19.54 -15.12
CA LEU A 25 -13.82 19.50 -13.66
C LEU A 25 -15.29 19.59 -13.24
N CYS A 26 -16.19 19.94 -14.17
CA CYS A 26 -17.60 20.22 -13.94
C CYS A 26 -17.82 21.26 -12.83
N ASP A 27 -16.92 22.25 -12.72
CA ASP A 27 -16.94 23.26 -11.65
C ASP A 27 -16.28 24.56 -12.11
N GLU A 28 -16.73 25.68 -11.55
CA GLU A 28 -16.18 27.01 -11.83
C GLU A 28 -14.84 27.21 -11.14
N ILE A 29 -13.86 27.71 -11.89
CA ILE A 29 -12.51 27.93 -11.40
C ILE A 29 -12.33 29.40 -11.05
N THR A 30 -11.81 29.68 -9.86
CA THR A 30 -11.45 31.05 -9.50
C THR A 30 -10.24 31.49 -10.33
N TYR A 31 -10.33 32.62 -11.05
CA TYR A 31 -9.23 33.15 -11.86
C TYR A 31 -9.11 34.67 -11.72
N SER A 32 -7.92 35.20 -12.05
CA SER A 32 -7.65 36.63 -12.17
C SER A 32 -7.37 36.98 -13.63
N GLU A 33 -8.01 38.03 -14.14
CA GLU A 33 -7.78 38.50 -15.50
C GLU A 33 -6.40 39.15 -15.64
N LEU A 34 -5.72 38.86 -16.75
CA LEU A 34 -4.45 39.47 -17.10
C LEU A 34 -4.65 40.50 -18.22
N VAL A 35 -3.84 41.55 -18.18
CA VAL A 35 -3.82 42.62 -19.16
C VAL A 35 -2.44 42.73 -19.80
N GLU A 36 -2.40 43.22 -21.03
CA GLU A 36 -1.17 43.44 -21.79
C GLU A 36 -0.78 44.93 -21.77
N ASP A 37 0.47 45.21 -21.41
CA ASP A 37 1.07 46.55 -21.58
C ASP A 37 1.38 46.80 -23.07
N ASN A 38 1.69 48.05 -23.43
CA ASN A 38 2.05 48.45 -24.79
C ASN A 38 3.28 47.71 -25.35
N GLU A 39 4.10 47.10 -24.49
CA GLU A 39 5.26 46.28 -24.85
C GLU A 39 4.93 44.78 -25.01
N GLY A 40 3.67 44.37 -24.83
CA GLY A 40 3.23 42.97 -24.93
C GLY A 40 3.50 42.13 -23.67
N ASN A 41 3.90 42.77 -22.57
CA ASN A 41 4.09 42.11 -21.29
C ASN A 41 2.74 41.86 -20.61
N VAL A 42 2.50 40.62 -20.18
CA VAL A 42 1.25 40.19 -19.53
C VAL A 42 1.36 40.40 -18.01
N MET A 43 0.46 41.20 -17.43
CA MET A 43 0.47 41.56 -16.00
C MET A 43 -0.95 41.53 -15.41
N GLU A 44 -1.06 41.47 -14.08
CA GLU A 44 -2.35 41.61 -13.39
C GLU A 44 -2.87 43.06 -13.44
N PHE A 45 -4.19 43.24 -13.55
CA PHE A 45 -4.78 44.56 -13.61
C PHE A 45 -4.82 45.23 -12.22
N TYR A 46 -4.17 46.40 -12.09
CA TYR A 46 -4.18 47.22 -10.89
C TYR A 46 -4.81 48.57 -11.19
N SER A 47 -6.03 48.83 -10.69
CA SER A 47 -6.82 50.03 -11.00
C SER A 47 -6.16 51.38 -10.64
N TRP A 48 -5.21 51.34 -9.70
CA TRP A 48 -4.42 52.50 -9.28
C TRP A 48 -3.28 52.85 -10.25
N ASN A 49 -2.84 51.90 -11.09
CA ASN A 49 -1.70 52.06 -11.99
C ASN A 49 -2.01 51.77 -13.48
N HIS A 50 -3.15 51.17 -13.79
CA HIS A 50 -3.56 50.78 -15.15
C HIS A 50 -4.89 51.43 -15.54
N THR A 51 -5.03 51.81 -16.81
CA THR A 51 -6.30 52.28 -17.40
C THR A 51 -6.49 51.71 -18.81
N TYR A 52 -7.74 51.51 -19.21
CA TYR A 52 -8.10 51.12 -20.58
C TYR A 52 -8.36 52.35 -21.48
N SER A 53 -8.47 53.55 -20.89
CA SER A 53 -8.78 54.78 -21.61
C SER A 53 -7.50 55.54 -22.00
N LYS A 54 -7.36 55.81 -23.31
CA LYS A 54 -6.24 56.60 -23.86
C LYS A 54 -6.22 58.02 -23.30
N GLU A 55 -7.39 58.63 -23.13
CA GLU A 55 -7.52 60.01 -22.65
C GLU A 55 -7.12 60.18 -21.18
N GLU A 56 -7.19 59.11 -20.37
CA GLU A 56 -6.73 59.14 -18.98
C GLU A 56 -5.24 58.88 -18.85
N ALA A 57 -4.66 58.05 -19.73
CA ALA A 57 -3.23 57.75 -19.74
C ALA A 57 -2.39 58.95 -20.23
N GLU A 58 -2.93 59.80 -21.12
CA GLU A 58 -2.23 60.94 -21.72
C GLU A 58 -2.38 62.27 -20.96
N LYS A 59 -3.08 62.29 -19.81
CA LYS A 59 -3.13 63.49 -18.95
C LYS A 59 -1.77 63.76 -18.32
N GLU A 60 -1.36 65.03 -18.33
CA GLU A 60 -0.05 65.53 -17.85
C GLU A 60 0.29 65.16 -16.39
N ASP A 61 -0.70 64.75 -15.59
CA ASP A 61 -0.61 64.40 -14.16
C ASP A 61 -0.91 62.90 -13.87
N SER A 62 -0.97 62.07 -14.92
CA SER A 62 -1.33 60.66 -14.82
C SER A 62 -0.10 59.77 -14.64
N THR A 63 -0.05 58.99 -13.56
CA THR A 63 0.89 57.86 -13.38
C THR A 63 0.39 56.55 -14.01
N LYS A 64 -0.78 56.57 -14.67
CA LYS A 64 -1.45 55.35 -15.15
C LYS A 64 -0.97 54.94 -16.55
N LYS A 65 -0.63 53.66 -16.69
CA LYS A 65 -0.27 53.05 -17.97
C LYS A 65 -1.51 52.56 -18.72
N LEU A 66 -1.52 52.75 -20.04
CA LEU A 66 -2.54 52.19 -20.91
C LEU A 66 -2.31 50.69 -21.08
N VAL A 67 -3.33 49.89 -20.78
CA VAL A 67 -3.29 48.43 -20.93
C VAL A 67 -4.42 47.93 -21.82
N ARG A 68 -4.26 46.75 -22.42
CA ARG A 68 -5.27 46.06 -23.24
C ARG A 68 -5.71 44.76 -22.56
N GLU A 69 -6.94 44.32 -22.84
CA GLU A 69 -7.41 43.01 -22.39
C GLU A 69 -6.58 41.89 -23.02
N SER A 70 -6.02 40.99 -22.20
CA SER A 70 -5.35 39.79 -22.69
C SER A 70 -6.34 38.64 -22.79
N ASN A 71 -6.08 37.69 -23.69
CA ASN A 71 -6.83 36.43 -23.77
C ASN A 71 -6.32 35.38 -22.75
N LYS A 72 -5.50 35.80 -21.78
CA LYS A 72 -4.88 34.95 -20.77
C LYS A 72 -5.43 35.26 -19.39
N VAL A 73 -5.58 34.23 -18.59
CA VAL A 73 -6.07 34.30 -17.21
C VAL A 73 -5.11 33.56 -16.30
N LYS A 74 -5.00 34.04 -15.06
CA LYS A 74 -4.23 33.40 -14.01
C LYS A 74 -5.16 32.54 -13.16
N LEU A 75 -4.87 31.26 -13.02
CA LEU A 75 -5.68 30.35 -12.20
C LEU A 75 -5.45 30.61 -10.71
N GLY A 76 -6.53 30.58 -9.94
CA GLY A 76 -6.52 30.66 -8.49
C GLY A 76 -6.22 29.31 -7.85
N SER A 77 -5.39 29.31 -6.81
CA SER A 77 -4.89 28.12 -6.13
C SER A 77 -5.69 27.70 -4.88
N VAL A 78 -6.70 28.48 -4.51
CA VAL A 78 -7.40 28.36 -3.22
C VAL A 78 -8.38 27.18 -3.19
N LYS A 79 -9.04 26.90 -4.31
CA LYS A 79 -10.09 25.87 -4.41
C LYS A 79 -9.47 24.51 -4.75
N GLU A 80 -9.90 23.47 -4.03
CA GLU A 80 -9.50 22.07 -4.27
C GLU A 80 -10.62 21.37 -5.07
N TYR A 81 -10.24 20.60 -6.10
CA TYR A 81 -11.16 19.87 -6.98
C TYR A 81 -10.91 18.37 -6.87
N LEU A 82 -11.96 17.55 -6.95
CA LEU A 82 -11.81 16.10 -6.97
C LEU A 82 -11.66 15.61 -8.42
N SER A 83 -10.51 15.05 -8.77
CA SER A 83 -10.28 14.53 -10.13
C SER A 83 -9.49 13.24 -10.12
N ASP A 84 -9.64 12.45 -11.20
CA ASP A 84 -8.66 11.43 -11.55
C ASP A 84 -7.38 12.11 -12.05
N VAL A 85 -6.29 11.90 -11.33
CA VAL A 85 -4.97 12.51 -11.61
C VAL A 85 -4.41 12.03 -12.95
N GLU A 86 -4.59 10.76 -13.30
CA GLU A 86 -4.02 10.22 -14.55
C GLU A 86 -4.70 10.80 -15.78
N SER A 87 -6.03 10.88 -15.74
CA SER A 87 -6.83 11.49 -16.81
C SER A 87 -6.54 12.98 -16.92
N LEU A 88 -6.41 13.68 -15.78
CA LEU A 88 -6.06 15.10 -15.77
C LEU A 88 -4.69 15.37 -16.42
N ILE A 89 -3.67 14.56 -16.10
CA ILE A 89 -2.32 14.69 -16.70
C ILE A 89 -2.34 14.42 -18.20
N LYS A 90 -3.10 13.41 -18.64
CA LYS A 90 -3.21 13.06 -20.07
C LYS A 90 -3.92 14.16 -20.87
N THR A 91 -5.01 14.71 -20.33
CA THR A 91 -5.80 15.74 -21.01
C THR A 91 -5.10 17.10 -20.98
N PHE A 92 -4.43 17.44 -19.86
CA PHE A 92 -3.79 18.74 -19.67
C PHE A 92 -2.32 18.58 -19.25
N PRO A 93 -1.42 18.17 -20.17
CA PRO A 93 -0.03 17.85 -19.85
C PRO A 93 0.81 19.06 -19.42
N LYS A 94 0.39 20.27 -19.79
CA LYS A 94 1.06 21.53 -19.40
C LYS A 94 0.60 22.04 -18.04
N LEU A 95 -0.42 21.39 -17.44
CA LEU A 95 -1.05 21.89 -16.24
C LEU A 95 -0.26 21.51 -14.98
N LYS A 96 0.07 22.49 -14.12
CA LYS A 96 0.78 22.25 -12.85
C LYS A 96 -0.19 22.31 -11.69
N PHE A 97 -0.30 21.23 -10.94
CA PHE A 97 -1.22 21.14 -9.80
C PHE A 97 -0.56 20.45 -8.61
N LYS A 98 -1.04 20.79 -7.41
CA LYS A 98 -0.68 20.18 -6.14
C LYS A 98 -1.72 19.11 -5.83
N VAL A 99 -1.26 17.91 -5.45
CA VAL A 99 -2.14 16.78 -5.11
C VAL A 99 -2.22 16.64 -3.59
N ARG A 100 -3.43 16.65 -3.03
CA ARG A 100 -3.67 16.55 -1.59
C ARG A 100 -4.61 15.40 -1.26
N GLY A 101 -4.05 14.38 -0.60
CA GLY A 101 -4.80 13.20 -0.19
C GLY A 101 -5.16 12.30 -1.36
N MET A 102 -4.91 11.01 -1.22
CA MET A 102 -5.37 10.00 -2.16
C MET A 102 -6.65 9.38 -1.62
N ILE A 103 -7.71 9.33 -2.41
CA ILE A 103 -8.89 8.55 -2.04
C ILE A 103 -8.55 7.08 -2.29
N GLN A 104 -8.45 6.29 -1.23
CA GLN A 104 -8.37 4.83 -1.35
C GLN A 104 -9.70 4.33 -1.93
N SER A 105 -9.74 4.12 -3.24
CA SER A 105 -10.84 3.41 -3.87
C SER A 105 -10.77 1.93 -3.51
N SER A 106 -11.89 1.22 -3.47
CA SER A 106 -11.94 -0.23 -3.22
C SER A 106 -11.02 -1.06 -4.13
N HIS A 107 -10.70 -0.55 -5.33
CA HIS A 107 -9.72 -1.17 -6.23
C HIS A 107 -8.28 -1.15 -5.69
N SER A 108 -7.91 -0.09 -4.94
CA SER A 108 -6.62 -0.01 -4.26
C SER A 108 -6.48 -1.01 -3.12
N GLN A 109 -7.59 -1.44 -2.50
CA GLN A 109 -7.56 -2.49 -1.48
C GLN A 109 -7.18 -3.85 -2.07
N MET A 110 -7.67 -4.18 -3.26
CA MET A 110 -7.31 -5.43 -3.94
C MET A 110 -5.84 -5.43 -4.37
N LEU A 111 -5.34 -4.32 -4.91
CA LEU A 111 -3.92 -4.18 -5.27
C LEU A 111 -3.02 -4.27 -4.03
N ASN A 112 -3.39 -3.59 -2.94
CA ASN A 112 -2.67 -3.68 -1.68
C ASN A 112 -2.71 -5.10 -1.10
N MET A 113 -3.84 -5.82 -1.24
CA MET A 113 -3.97 -7.21 -0.79
C MET A 113 -3.11 -8.16 -1.63
N VAL A 114 -3.02 -7.95 -2.94
CA VAL A 114 -2.13 -8.73 -3.84
C VAL A 114 -0.66 -8.45 -3.52
N GLU A 115 -0.31 -7.20 -3.23
CA GLU A 115 1.05 -6.82 -2.83
C GLU A 115 1.40 -7.42 -1.46
N GLN A 116 0.48 -7.38 -0.50
CA GLN A 116 0.62 -8.07 0.79
C GLN A 116 0.74 -9.59 0.63
N MET A 117 -0.02 -10.20 -0.29
CA MET A 117 0.11 -11.64 -0.58
C MET A 117 1.47 -11.98 -1.16
N LYS A 118 2.01 -11.17 -2.09
CA LYS A 118 3.37 -11.36 -2.62
C LYS A 118 4.44 -11.16 -1.55
N ASP A 119 4.23 -10.23 -0.64
CA ASP A 119 5.12 -10.02 0.50
C ASP A 119 5.10 -11.20 1.49
N ILE A 120 3.92 -11.76 1.74
CA ILE A 120 3.77 -12.97 2.55
C ILE A 120 4.40 -14.17 1.85
N GLU A 121 4.17 -14.34 0.55
CA GLU A 121 4.76 -15.40 -0.26
C GLU A 121 6.28 -15.29 -0.26
N SER A 122 6.84 -14.10 -0.50
CA SER A 122 8.30 -13.90 -0.47
C SER A 122 8.89 -14.14 0.91
N LYS A 123 8.22 -13.71 1.99
CA LYS A 123 8.65 -14.01 3.37
C LYS A 123 8.57 -15.49 3.68
N LEU A 124 7.52 -16.18 3.24
CA LEU A 124 7.36 -17.62 3.41
C LEU A 124 8.44 -18.37 2.62
N THR A 125 8.69 -17.97 1.38
CA THR A 125 9.67 -18.60 0.48
C THR A 125 11.08 -18.35 0.98
N ASN A 126 11.39 -17.13 1.43
CA ASN A 126 12.67 -16.82 2.06
C ASN A 126 12.82 -17.54 3.40
N ALA A 127 11.75 -17.68 4.19
CA ALA A 127 11.79 -18.52 5.38
C ALA A 127 12.08 -19.96 5.02
N LEU A 128 11.40 -20.55 4.03
CA LEU A 128 11.62 -21.92 3.55
C LEU A 128 13.03 -22.13 2.95
N MET A 129 13.58 -21.14 2.23
CA MET A 129 14.94 -21.19 1.67
C MET A 129 16.02 -20.97 2.74
N ASN A 130 15.76 -20.11 3.73
CA ASN A 130 16.64 -19.91 4.90
C ASN A 130 16.43 -20.99 5.98
N PHE A 131 15.37 -21.79 5.87
CA PHE A 131 15.21 -23.12 6.47
C PHE A 131 16.14 -24.10 5.75
N ASN A 132 17.41 -23.70 5.72
CA ASN A 132 18.52 -24.56 5.41
C ASN A 132 18.45 -25.73 6.39
N GLU A 133 18.79 -26.93 5.93
CA GLU A 133 18.84 -28.21 6.65
C GLU A 133 19.77 -28.19 7.89
N THR A 134 20.21 -27.01 8.33
CA THR A 134 21.21 -26.76 9.37
C THR A 134 20.64 -26.25 10.70
N ILE A 135 19.31 -26.04 10.84
CA ILE A 135 18.68 -25.89 12.17
C ILE A 135 18.56 -27.27 12.85
N GLU A 136 19.62 -28.05 12.79
CA GLU A 136 19.74 -29.30 13.54
C GLU A 136 20.54 -29.10 14.82
N PHE A 137 21.25 -27.98 15.03
CA PHE A 137 22.19 -27.82 16.14
C PHE A 137 22.14 -26.45 16.82
N ASN A 138 21.78 -26.42 18.09
CA ASN A 138 21.81 -25.24 18.95
C ASN A 138 23.24 -24.97 19.44
N GLN A 139 23.96 -24.07 18.76
CA GLN A 139 25.34 -23.69 19.09
C GLN A 139 25.52 -23.05 20.47
N ARG A 140 24.45 -22.58 21.14
CA ARG A 140 24.56 -22.01 22.50
C ARG A 140 24.61 -23.08 23.58
N CYS A 141 24.04 -24.24 23.30
CA CYS A 141 23.90 -25.33 24.25
C CYS A 141 24.56 -26.63 23.74
N ASP A 142 25.17 -26.60 22.56
CA ASP A 142 25.79 -27.72 21.85
C ASP A 142 24.90 -28.97 21.77
N VAL A 143 23.59 -28.77 21.55
CA VAL A 143 22.61 -29.85 21.45
C VAL A 143 21.87 -29.81 20.13
N HIS A 144 21.55 -31.00 19.59
CA HIS A 144 20.70 -31.08 18.42
C HIS A 144 19.29 -30.60 18.75
N ILE A 145 18.73 -29.72 17.91
CA ILE A 145 17.34 -29.26 18.04
C ILE A 145 16.47 -30.33 17.38
N GLY A 146 15.38 -30.71 18.05
CA GLY A 146 14.39 -31.61 17.46
C GLY A 146 13.84 -31.01 16.16
N ASN A 147 13.63 -31.85 15.14
CA ASN A 147 13.00 -31.46 13.88
C ASN A 147 11.65 -30.74 14.16
N ILE A 148 11.21 -29.83 13.28
CA ILE A 148 9.90 -29.13 13.33
C ILE A 148 8.75 -30.10 13.64
N GLY A 149 8.82 -31.34 13.13
CA GLY A 149 7.85 -32.38 13.46
C GLY A 149 7.70 -32.66 14.95
N LEU A 150 8.80 -32.62 15.73
CA LEU A 150 8.81 -32.76 17.18
C LEU A 150 8.41 -31.48 17.91
N LEU A 151 8.75 -30.30 17.37
CA LEU A 151 8.35 -29.02 17.95
C LEU A 151 6.82 -28.80 17.91
N ASN A 152 6.14 -29.45 16.96
CA ASN A 152 4.68 -29.40 16.84
C ASN A 152 3.96 -30.39 17.76
N ILE A 153 4.66 -31.18 18.57
CA ILE A 153 4.05 -32.17 19.47
C ILE A 153 3.79 -31.52 20.82
N ASN A 154 2.54 -31.52 21.25
CA ASN A 154 2.14 -31.09 22.60
C ASN A 154 1.46 -32.21 23.39
N GLN A 155 1.24 -33.38 22.78
CA GLN A 155 0.69 -34.55 23.45
C GLN A 155 1.53 -35.80 23.18
N LEU A 156 1.84 -36.53 24.25
CA LEU A 156 2.62 -37.76 24.20
C LEU A 156 1.75 -38.98 24.48
N GLY A 157 2.17 -40.11 23.96
CA GLY A 157 1.50 -41.40 24.14
C GLY A 157 2.51 -42.52 24.27
N TYR A 158 2.16 -43.57 24.98
CA TYR A 158 2.98 -44.77 25.11
C TYR A 158 2.11 -46.01 24.92
N ALA A 159 2.53 -46.87 24.00
CA ALA A 159 1.84 -48.10 23.66
C ALA A 159 2.76 -49.30 23.89
N VAL A 160 2.28 -50.28 24.65
CA VAL A 160 3.04 -51.46 25.07
C VAL A 160 2.46 -52.70 24.39
N ASP A 161 3.34 -53.61 23.96
CA ASP A 161 2.96 -54.94 23.44
C ASP A 161 1.98 -54.95 22.26
N LYS A 162 1.91 -53.87 21.49
CA LYS A 162 0.97 -53.74 20.36
C LYS A 162 1.48 -54.45 19.13
N CYS A 163 0.60 -55.17 18.45
CA CYS A 163 0.88 -55.69 17.11
C CYS A 163 0.70 -54.58 16.04
N THR A 164 1.11 -54.84 14.81
CA THR A 164 1.03 -53.87 13.71
C THR A 164 -0.40 -53.38 13.46
N GLU A 165 -1.41 -54.23 13.64
CA GLU A 165 -2.82 -53.87 13.45
C GLU A 165 -3.31 -52.90 14.53
N GLU A 166 -3.12 -53.26 15.81
CA GLU A 166 -3.49 -52.39 16.94
C GLU A 166 -2.73 -51.06 16.92
N LEU A 167 -1.46 -51.08 16.51
CA LEU A 167 -0.67 -49.86 16.34
C LEU A 167 -1.21 -48.99 15.19
N GLN A 168 -1.65 -49.61 14.11
CA GLN A 168 -2.23 -48.90 12.96
C GLN A 168 -3.53 -48.20 13.36
N ASP A 169 -4.36 -48.80 14.21
CA ASP A 169 -5.58 -48.16 14.73
C ASP A 169 -5.23 -46.87 15.48
N ILE A 170 -4.21 -46.91 16.35
CA ILE A 170 -3.73 -45.73 17.09
C ILE A 170 -3.20 -44.66 16.14
N ILE A 171 -2.39 -45.03 15.14
CA ILE A 171 -1.85 -44.09 14.14
C ILE A 171 -2.97 -43.44 13.31
N SER A 172 -4.02 -44.18 13.00
CA SER A 172 -5.17 -43.72 12.21
C SER A 172 -5.96 -42.63 12.92
N THR A 173 -5.92 -42.58 14.26
CA THR A 173 -6.49 -41.49 15.06
C THR A 173 -5.62 -40.22 15.11
N GLY A 174 -4.52 -40.19 14.36
CA GLY A 174 -3.67 -39.01 14.20
C GLY A 174 -2.35 -39.05 14.99
N TRP A 175 -2.07 -40.13 15.72
CA TRP A 175 -0.77 -40.32 16.38
C TRP A 175 0.34 -40.65 15.38
N ARG A 176 1.57 -40.28 15.74
CA ARG A 176 2.80 -40.60 14.98
C ARG A 176 3.83 -41.24 15.90
N ILE A 177 4.59 -42.20 15.36
CA ILE A 177 5.66 -42.88 16.08
C ILE A 177 6.86 -41.93 16.19
N LEU A 178 7.31 -41.69 17.43
CA LEU A 178 8.49 -40.88 17.73
C LEU A 178 9.71 -41.77 18.01
N ALA A 179 9.47 -42.86 18.75
CA ALA A 179 10.51 -43.84 19.05
C ALA A 179 9.90 -45.24 19.12
N VAL A 180 10.71 -46.23 18.70
CA VAL A 180 10.43 -47.65 18.86
C VAL A 180 11.45 -48.18 19.86
N CYS A 181 10.97 -48.79 20.93
CA CYS A 181 11.79 -49.31 22.02
C CYS A 181 11.73 -50.84 21.99
N PRO A 182 12.62 -51.51 21.24
CA PRO A 182 12.71 -52.97 21.25
C PRO A 182 13.22 -53.44 22.62
N GLN A 183 12.44 -54.26 23.31
CA GLN A 183 12.86 -54.88 24.58
C GLN A 183 13.45 -56.28 24.34
N PRO A 184 14.57 -56.65 24.99
CA PRO A 184 15.23 -57.94 24.76
C PRO A 184 14.38 -59.14 25.19
N ASP A 185 13.52 -58.96 26.18
CA ASP A 185 12.71 -60.03 26.79
C ASP A 185 11.28 -60.10 26.24
N GLN A 186 10.92 -59.25 25.27
CA GLN A 186 9.58 -59.19 24.70
C GLN A 186 9.63 -59.34 23.18
N ARG A 187 8.69 -60.12 22.63
CA ARG A 187 8.58 -60.31 21.18
C ARG A 187 8.17 -59.01 20.45
N ARG A 188 7.39 -58.15 21.10
CA ARG A 188 6.81 -56.94 20.50
C ARG A 188 7.48 -55.69 21.10
N PRO A 189 7.83 -54.68 20.28
CA PRO A 189 8.37 -53.43 20.78
C PRO A 189 7.33 -52.60 21.53
N ASP A 190 7.82 -51.66 22.34
CA ASP A 190 7.01 -50.54 22.79
C ASP A 190 7.17 -49.34 21.87
N TYR A 191 6.18 -48.47 21.87
CA TYR A 191 6.12 -47.30 21.00
C TYR A 191 5.90 -46.04 21.83
N VAL A 192 6.77 -45.04 21.62
CA VAL A 192 6.53 -43.67 22.04
C VAL A 192 5.86 -42.93 20.89
N LEU A 193 4.70 -42.35 21.15
CA LEU A 193 3.85 -41.69 20.18
C LEU A 193 3.73 -40.20 20.50
N GLY A 194 3.48 -39.41 19.46
CA GLY A 194 3.16 -37.99 19.61
C GLY A 194 2.10 -37.52 18.64
N ARG A 195 1.36 -36.49 19.05
CA ARG A 195 0.45 -35.75 18.18
C ARG A 195 0.36 -34.28 18.59
N TYR A 196 -0.17 -33.47 17.69
CA TYR A 196 -0.63 -32.13 17.99
C TYR A 196 -2.10 -32.16 18.37
N ASN A 197 -2.45 -31.55 19.50
CA ASN A 197 -3.83 -31.34 19.93
C ASN A 197 -4.05 -29.83 20.18
N PRO A 198 -4.87 -29.13 19.36
CA PRO A 198 -5.07 -27.69 19.50
C PRO A 198 -5.74 -27.27 20.82
N GLU A 199 -6.40 -28.20 21.52
CA GLU A 199 -7.07 -27.94 22.80
C GLU A 199 -6.11 -27.94 23.99
N GLU A 200 -4.90 -28.49 23.84
CA GLU A 200 -3.90 -28.56 24.90
C GLU A 200 -3.01 -27.29 24.87
N ASN A 201 -3.23 -26.40 25.83
CA ASN A 201 -2.49 -25.13 26.05
C ASN A 201 -1.05 -25.36 26.56
N GLY A 202 -0.26 -26.16 25.86
CA GLY A 202 1.15 -26.39 26.18
C GLY A 202 1.42 -27.27 27.41
N VAL A 203 0.38 -27.89 28.00
CA VAL A 203 0.53 -28.88 29.06
C VAL A 203 0.78 -30.25 28.42
N VAL A 204 1.98 -30.80 28.62
CA VAL A 204 2.32 -32.13 28.09
C VAL A 204 1.59 -33.19 28.90
N ARG A 205 0.64 -33.89 28.26
CA ARG A 205 -0.05 -35.06 28.82
C ARG A 205 0.40 -36.33 28.12
N CYS A 206 0.55 -37.40 28.90
CA CYS A 206 0.93 -38.72 28.40
C CYS A 206 -0.27 -39.68 28.47
N GLU A 207 -0.70 -40.21 27.32
CA GLU A 207 -1.72 -41.26 27.22
C GLU A 207 -1.09 -42.66 27.21
N ARG A 208 -1.73 -43.63 27.85
CA ARG A 208 -1.31 -45.04 27.81
C ARG A 208 -2.32 -45.86 27.01
N PHE A 209 -1.81 -46.60 26.02
CA PHE A 209 -2.59 -47.47 25.13
C PHE A 209 -2.42 -48.96 25.45
#